data_AF-A0A4S4FH86-F1
#
_entry.id   AF-A0A4S4FH86-F1
#
_cell.length_a   1.000
_cell.length_b   1.000
_cell.length_c   1.000
_cell.angle_alpha   90.00
_cell.angle_beta   90.00
_cell.angle_gamma   90.00
#
_symmetry.space_group_name_H-M   'P 1'
#
loop_
_entity.id
_entity.type
_entity.pdbx_description
1 polymer ?
#
loop_
_entity_poly.entity_id
_entity_poly.type
_entity_poly.pdbx_seq_one_letter_code
_entity_poly.pdbx_strand_id
1 'polypeptide(L)'
;MTVSAISGLSNLSSIASSQLVSAAQQSKSSSGADFSSLLSSAVSGVQTTESAASSTAVKAVTGDLTDIHDATIAATRAQVTLELVSAVRNKGVEAFNEIMRMQA
;
A
#
# COMPACT_ATOMS: atom_id res chain seq x y z
N MET A 1 39.53 -23.29 37.38
CA MET A 1 38.06 -23.30 37.53
C MET A 1 37.51 -22.10 36.78
N THR A 2 37.03 -22.32 35.56
CA THR A 2 36.68 -21.28 34.58
C THR A 2 35.27 -20.74 34.82
N VAL A 3 35.24 -19.48 35.23
CA VAL A 3 34.19 -18.45 35.13
C VAL A 3 32.80 -18.90 34.59
N SER A 4 31.89 -19.27 35.50
CA SER A 4 30.47 -19.54 35.22
C SER A 4 29.59 -18.29 35.03
N ALA A 5 30.15 -17.08 35.09
CA ALA A 5 29.41 -15.82 35.07
C ALA A 5 28.87 -15.41 33.68
N ILE A 6 29.43 -15.95 32.58
CA ILE A 6 29.03 -15.58 31.21
C ILE A 6 27.77 -16.32 30.72
N SER A 7 27.40 -17.45 31.35
CA SER A 7 26.28 -18.29 30.92
C SER A 7 24.89 -17.70 31.26
N GLY A 8 24.81 -16.73 32.17
CA GLY A 8 23.56 -16.02 32.48
C GLY A 8 23.16 -15.00 31.42
N LEU A 9 24.14 -14.40 30.75
CA LEU A 9 23.93 -13.37 29.72
C LEU A 9 23.45 -13.98 28.39
N SER A 10 23.87 -15.21 28.07
CA SER A 10 23.37 -15.95 26.90
C SER A 10 21.88 -16.28 27.00
N ASN A 11 21.38 -16.55 28.22
CA ASN A 11 19.98 -16.88 28.46
C ASN A 11 19.06 -15.65 28.43
N LEU A 12 19.58 -14.47 28.81
CA LEU A 12 18.85 -13.20 28.67
C LEU A 12 18.73 -12.80 27.20
N SER A 13 19.77 -13.06 26.40
CA SER A 13 19.76 -12.78 24.96
C SER A 13 18.77 -13.68 24.20
N SER A 14 18.57 -14.92 24.63
CA SER A 14 17.62 -15.85 23.99
C SER A 14 16.17 -15.55 24.36
N ILE A 15 15.89 -15.06 25.58
CA ILE A 15 14.56 -14.62 26.00
C ILE A 15 14.14 -13.34 25.27
N ALA A 16 15.05 -12.37 25.12
CA ALA A 16 14.79 -11.16 24.32
C ALA A 16 14.47 -11.53 22.86
N SER A 17 15.26 -12.44 22.27
CA SER A 17 15.04 -12.94 20.91
C SER A 17 13.71 -13.70 20.76
N SER A 18 13.32 -14.46 21.79
CA SER A 18 12.06 -15.22 21.82
C SER A 18 10.82 -14.33 21.91
N GLN A 19 10.89 -13.21 22.64
CA GLN A 19 9.79 -12.26 22.71
C GLN A 19 9.64 -11.44 21.43
N LEU A 20 10.76 -11.09 20.79
CA LEU A 20 10.78 -10.40 19.49
C LEU A 20 10.17 -11.27 18.37
N VAL A 21 10.45 -12.58 18.35
CA VAL A 21 9.85 -13.50 17.36
C VAL A 21 8.37 -13.78 17.64
N SER A 22 7.95 -13.84 18.92
CA SER A 22 6.54 -14.06 19.26
C SER A 22 5.66 -12.84 18.96
N ALA A 23 6.19 -11.62 19.13
CA ALA A 23 5.53 -10.38 18.70
C ALA A 23 5.41 -10.28 17.16
N ALA A 24 6.44 -10.72 16.43
CA ALA A 24 6.43 -10.76 14.96
C ALA A 24 5.49 -11.85 14.38
N GLN A 25 5.19 -12.89 15.15
CA GLN A 25 4.28 -13.95 14.73
C GLN A 25 2.81 -13.57 14.95
N GLN A 26 2.52 -12.77 15.99
CA GLN A 26 1.17 -12.28 16.28
C GLN A 26 0.73 -11.19 15.27
N SER A 27 1.65 -10.38 14.74
CA SER A 27 1.35 -9.43 13.66
C SER A 27 1.05 -10.09 12.31
N LYS A 28 1.50 -11.33 12.09
CA LYS A 28 1.33 -12.05 10.82
C LYS A 28 -0.06 -12.70 10.68
N SER A 29 -0.73 -12.94 11.81
CA SER A 29 -2.05 -13.58 11.86
C SER A 29 -3.22 -12.59 11.76
N SER A 30 -3.02 -11.28 12.00
CA SER A 30 -4.09 -10.26 11.88
C SER A 30 -4.18 -9.66 10.47
N SER A 31 -3.06 -9.52 9.75
CA SER A 31 -3.03 -8.77 8.47
C SER A 31 -3.95 -9.32 7.38
N GLY A 32 -4.29 -10.62 7.40
CA GLY A 32 -5.22 -11.22 6.44
C GLY A 32 -6.68 -10.80 6.67
N ALA A 33 -7.10 -10.68 7.94
CA ALA A 33 -8.43 -10.19 8.30
C ALA A 33 -8.57 -8.68 8.04
N ASP A 34 -7.49 -7.93 8.31
CA ASP A 34 -7.42 -6.49 8.04
C ASP A 34 -7.52 -6.20 6.53
N PHE A 35 -6.82 -6.97 5.69
CA PHE A 35 -6.90 -6.83 4.23
C PHE A 35 -8.30 -7.14 3.68
N SER A 36 -8.94 -8.22 4.15
CA SER A 36 -10.30 -8.57 3.73
C SER A 36 -11.32 -7.49 4.14
N SER A 37 -11.18 -6.92 5.33
CA SER A 37 -12.01 -5.81 5.80
C SER A 37 -11.80 -4.54 4.97
N LEU A 38 -10.56 -4.20 4.64
CA LEU A 38 -10.22 -3.08 3.76
C LEU A 38 -10.76 -3.28 2.35
N LEU A 39 -10.64 -4.49 1.80
CA LEU A 39 -11.16 -4.83 0.47
C LEU A 39 -12.69 -4.75 0.43
N SER A 40 -13.38 -5.30 1.43
CA SER A 40 -14.83 -5.19 1.54
C SER A 40 -15.27 -3.72 1.65
N SER A 41 -14.56 -2.92 2.45
CA SER A 41 -14.84 -1.49 2.62
C SER A 41 -14.60 -0.72 1.32
N ALA A 42 -13.56 -1.09 0.56
CA ALA A 42 -13.28 -0.50 -0.74
C ALA A 42 -14.37 -0.83 -1.76
N VAL A 43 -14.85 -2.09 -1.80
CA VAL A 43 -15.96 -2.49 -2.69
C VAL A 43 -17.26 -1.75 -2.33
N SER A 44 -17.58 -1.62 -1.04
CA SER A 44 -18.72 -0.82 -0.58
C SER A 44 -18.56 0.68 -0.91
N GLY A 45 -17.33 1.19 -0.82
CA GLY A 45 -16.99 2.57 -1.20
C GLY A 45 -17.16 2.83 -2.70
N VAL A 46 -16.79 1.87 -3.55
CA VAL A 46 -17.00 1.94 -5.01
C VAL A 46 -18.49 1.98 -5.34
N GLN A 47 -19.30 1.11 -4.75
CA GLN A 47 -20.76 1.09 -4.96
C GLN A 47 -21.43 2.43 -4.59
N THR A 48 -20.95 3.05 -3.50
CA THR A 48 -21.43 4.35 -3.03
C THR A 48 -21.01 5.46 -3.99
N THR A 49 -19.76 5.41 -4.45
CA THR A 49 -19.20 6.37 -5.40
C THR A 49 -19.90 6.28 -6.76
N GLU A 50 -20.24 5.08 -7.22
CA GLU A 50 -20.97 4.84 -8.46
C GLU A 50 -22.40 5.38 -8.39
N SER A 51 -23.10 5.20 -7.26
CA SER A 51 -24.43 5.79 -7.06
C SER A 51 -24.39 7.33 -7.02
N ALA A 52 -23.36 7.91 -6.38
CA ALA A 52 -23.14 9.35 -6.39
C ALA A 52 -22.79 9.88 -7.79
N ALA A 53 -22.00 9.12 -8.56
CA ALA A 53 -21.67 9.44 -9.94
C ALA A 53 -22.90 9.38 -10.85
N SER A 54 -23.77 8.39 -10.68
CA SER A 54 -25.05 8.30 -11.40
C SER A 54 -25.97 9.49 -11.10
N SER A 55 -26.09 9.89 -9.83
CA SER A 55 -26.84 11.09 -9.43
C SER A 55 -26.24 12.37 -10.02
N THR A 56 -24.92 12.46 -10.08
CA THR A 56 -24.20 13.61 -10.64
C THR A 56 -24.27 13.64 -12.16
N ALA A 57 -24.27 12.49 -12.83
CA ALA A 57 -24.45 12.38 -14.28
C ALA A 57 -25.85 12.83 -14.71
N VAL A 58 -26.90 12.50 -13.94
CA VAL A 58 -28.25 13.03 -14.16
C VAL A 58 -28.29 14.56 -14.02
N LYS A 59 -27.48 15.13 -13.11
CA LYS A 59 -27.30 16.59 -12.95
C LYS A 59 -26.34 17.23 -13.97
N ALA A 60 -25.50 16.46 -14.64
CA ALA A 60 -24.61 16.96 -15.70
C ALA A 60 -25.36 17.11 -17.04
N VAL A 61 -26.36 16.24 -17.28
CA VAL A 61 -27.26 16.32 -18.45
C VAL A 61 -28.13 17.59 -18.43
N THR A 62 -28.30 18.25 -17.28
CA THR A 62 -29.00 19.54 -17.17
C THR A 62 -28.22 20.76 -17.70
N GLY A 63 -26.99 20.57 -18.19
CA GLY A 63 -26.38 21.48 -19.17
C GLY A 63 -25.73 22.76 -18.61
N ASP A 64 -24.94 22.67 -17.54
CA ASP A 64 -24.05 23.76 -17.13
C ASP A 64 -22.69 23.63 -17.83
N LEU A 65 -22.62 24.23 -19.02
CA LEU A 65 -21.44 24.35 -19.86
C LEU A 65 -20.59 25.53 -19.36
N THR A 66 -19.59 25.30 -18.51
CA THR A 66 -18.75 26.43 -18.03
C THR A 66 -17.24 26.28 -18.09
N ASP A 67 -16.65 25.12 -18.40
CA ASP A 67 -15.18 25.04 -18.32
C ASP A 67 -14.50 24.16 -19.38
N ILE A 68 -14.38 24.69 -20.59
CA ILE A 68 -13.38 24.22 -21.57
C ILE A 68 -11.96 24.22 -20.96
N HIS A 69 -11.68 25.13 -20.01
CA HIS A 69 -10.42 25.20 -19.29
C HIS A 69 -10.19 23.98 -18.39
N ASP A 70 -11.22 23.46 -17.70
CA ASP A 70 -11.11 22.26 -16.88
C ASP A 70 -10.81 21.02 -17.73
N ALA A 71 -11.36 20.92 -18.93
CA ALA A 71 -11.03 19.84 -19.86
C ALA A 71 -9.53 19.85 -20.22
N THR A 72 -8.96 21.03 -20.48
CA THR A 72 -7.52 21.16 -20.77
C THR A 72 -6.63 20.90 -19.54
N ILE A 73 -7.02 21.39 -18.36
CA ILE A 73 -6.29 21.13 -17.10
C ILE A 73 -6.33 19.64 -16.76
N ALA A 74 -7.48 18.99 -16.92
CA ALA A 74 -7.65 17.55 -16.72
C ALA A 74 -6.78 16.75 -17.67
N ALA A 75 -6.74 17.12 -18.97
CA ALA A 75 -5.87 16.48 -19.96
C ALA A 75 -4.38 16.60 -19.59
N THR A 76 -3.91 17.80 -19.20
CA THR A 76 -2.52 18.00 -18.77
C THR A 76 -2.19 17.18 -17.52
N ARG A 77 -3.10 17.15 -16.54
CA ARG A 77 -2.91 16.37 -15.30
C ARG A 77 -2.86 14.86 -15.58
N ALA A 78 -3.71 14.37 -16.49
CA ALA A 78 -3.71 12.97 -16.91
C ALA A 78 -2.38 12.59 -17.57
N GLN A 79 -1.83 13.47 -18.43
CA GLN A 79 -0.55 13.23 -19.09
C GLN A 79 0.61 13.15 -18.09
N VAL A 80 0.72 14.10 -17.15
CA VAL A 80 1.75 14.07 -16.09
C VAL A 80 1.61 12.84 -15.19
N THR A 81 0.37 12.43 -14.88
CA THR A 81 0.11 11.23 -14.07
C THR A 81 0.58 9.97 -14.79
N LEU A 82 0.34 9.86 -16.09
CA LEU A 82 0.78 8.72 -16.89
C LEU A 82 2.32 8.62 -16.95
N GLU A 83 3.00 9.76 -17.10
CA GLU A 83 4.47 9.83 -17.05
C GLU A 83 5.01 9.37 -15.69
N LEU A 84 4.40 9.83 -14.59
CA LEU A 84 4.77 9.41 -13.25
C LEU A 84 4.56 7.90 -13.04
N VAL A 85 3.43 7.36 -13.49
CA VAL A 85 3.15 5.92 -13.40
C VAL A 85 4.17 5.10 -14.17
N SER A 86 4.57 5.55 -15.36
CA SER A 86 5.63 4.90 -16.15
C SER A 86 6.97 4.93 -15.43
N ALA A 87 7.35 6.07 -14.85
CA ALA A 87 8.60 6.20 -14.08
C ALA A 87 8.62 5.29 -12.85
N VAL A 88 7.52 5.20 -12.10
CA VAL A 88 7.39 4.31 -10.94
C VAL A 88 7.46 2.84 -11.37
N ARG A 89 6.77 2.47 -12.46
CA ARG A 89 6.84 1.12 -13.02
C ARG A 89 8.28 0.75 -13.38
N ASN A 90 8.99 1.63 -14.06
CA ASN A 90 10.37 1.38 -14.48
C ASN A 90 11.30 1.23 -13.26
N LYS A 91 11.17 2.10 -12.24
CA LYS A 91 11.94 1.97 -10.99
C LYS A 91 11.60 0.72 -10.20
N GLY A 92 10.34 0.29 -10.21
CA GLY A 92 9.93 -0.99 -9.61
C GLY A 92 10.58 -2.20 -10.27
N VAL A 93 10.65 -2.21 -11.61
CA VAL A 93 11.33 -3.27 -12.38
C VAL A 93 12.84 -3.27 -12.14
N GLU A 94 13.46 -2.10 -12.09
CA GLU A 94 14.89 -1.96 -11.75
C GLU A 94 15.18 -2.49 -10.34
N ALA A 95 14.37 -2.11 -9.34
CA ALA A 95 14.53 -2.57 -7.97
C ALA A 95 14.37 -4.10 -7.85
N PHE A 96 13.40 -4.67 -8.57
CA PHE A 96 13.23 -6.13 -8.62
C PHE A 96 14.45 -6.83 -9.23
N ASN A 97 14.96 -6.32 -10.35
CA ASN A 97 16.16 -6.87 -10.99
C ASN A 97 17.39 -6.76 -10.07
N GLU A 98 17.56 -5.64 -9.36
CA GLU A 98 18.69 -5.48 -8.45
C GLU A 98 18.61 -6.46 -7.26
N ILE A 99 17.42 -6.70 -6.69
CA ILE A 99 17.23 -7.71 -5.64
C ILE A 99 17.61 -9.11 -6.15
N MET A 100 17.18 -9.48 -7.37
CA MET A 100 17.53 -10.76 -7.97
C MET A 100 19.04 -10.90 -8.22
N ARG A 101 19.71 -9.79 -8.54
CA ARG A 101 21.18 -9.74 -8.73
C ARG A 101 21.96 -9.77 -7.43
N MET A 102 21.38 -9.33 -6.31
CA MET A 102 21.97 -9.44 -4.97
C MET A 102 21.75 -10.82 -4.32
N GLN A 103 20.71 -11.56 -4.74
CA GLN A 103 20.38 -12.88 -4.18
C GLN A 103 20.95 -14.07 -4.96
N ALA A 104 21.49 -13.84 -6.16
CA ALA A 104 22.26 -14.82 -6.95
C ALA A 104 23.77 -14.65 -6.71
#